data_AF-A0A2V8URI0-F1
#
_entry.id   AF-A0A2V8URI0-F1
#
_cell.length_a   1.000
_cell.length_b   1.000
_cell.length_c   1.000
_cell.angle_alpha   90.00
_cell.angle_beta   90.00
_cell.angle_gamma   90.00
#
_symmetry.space_group_name_H-M   'P 1'
#
loop_
_entity.id
_entity.type
_entity.pdbx_description
1 polymer ?
#
loop_
_entity_poly.entity_id
_entity_poly.type
_entity_poly.pdbx_seq_one_letter_code
_entity_poly.pdbx_strand_id
1 'polypeptide(L)'
;MRLSVYAVLLACLLAAAVETRNEIPFSTVGGETLLIDAHIPEGAGLFPAIILVLGGGWSKGTKQAAPRGSEPPSRLWESPRADIWLRW
;
A
#
# COMPACT_ATOMS: atom_id res chain seq x y z
N MET A 1 14.54 -33.60 -8.41
CA MET A 1 13.17 -33.03 -8.39
C MET A 1 12.92 -32.09 -7.21
N ARG A 2 13.09 -32.50 -5.94
CA ARG A 2 12.74 -31.67 -4.77
C ARG A 2 13.57 -30.38 -4.65
N LEU A 3 14.90 -30.52 -4.74
CA LEU A 3 15.85 -29.38 -4.70
C LEU A 3 15.66 -28.40 -5.86
N SER A 4 15.32 -28.90 -7.04
CA SER A 4 15.09 -28.09 -8.24
C SER A 4 13.88 -27.16 -8.08
N VAL A 5 12.82 -27.61 -7.40
CA VAL A 5 11.64 -26.78 -7.11
C VAL A 5 11.99 -25.63 -6.15
N TYR A 6 12.76 -25.91 -5.10
CA TYR A 6 13.20 -24.84 -4.18
C TYR A 6 14.13 -23.84 -4.85
N ALA A 7 15.00 -24.29 -5.76
CA ALA A 7 15.87 -23.40 -6.52
C ALA A 7 15.08 -22.47 -7.46
N VAL A 8 14.03 -22.98 -8.12
CA VAL A 8 13.14 -22.17 -8.97
C VAL A 8 12.31 -21.20 -8.14
N LEU A 9 11.74 -21.64 -7.01
CA LEU A 9 10.97 -20.76 -6.12
C LEU A 9 11.85 -19.65 -5.53
N LEU A 10 13.08 -19.97 -5.12
CA LEU A 10 14.04 -18.99 -4.63
C LEU A 10 14.45 -17.98 -5.72
N ALA A 11 14.65 -18.46 -6.95
CA ALA A 11 14.95 -17.58 -8.09
C ALA A 11 13.77 -16.65 -8.44
N CYS A 12 12.53 -17.14 -8.39
CA CYS A 12 11.33 -16.30 -8.55
C CYS A 12 11.19 -15.27 -7.43
N LEU A 13 11.54 -15.62 -6.19
CA LEU A 13 11.50 -14.70 -5.06
C LEU A 13 12.55 -13.58 -5.20
N LEU A 14 13.73 -13.91 -5.73
CA LEU A 14 14.83 -12.97 -5.98
C LEU A 14 14.58 -12.07 -7.20
N ALA A 15 13.80 -12.54 -8.18
CA ALA A 15 13.47 -11.79 -9.40
C ALA A 15 12.30 -10.81 -9.22
N ALA A 16 11.64 -10.79 -8.06
CA ALA A 16 10.56 -9.85 -7.76
C ALA A 16 11.13 -8.45 -7.45
N ALA A 17 11.69 -7.80 -8.46
CA ALA A 17 12.08 -6.41 -8.39
C ALA A 17 10.85 -5.51 -8.63
N VAL A 18 10.83 -4.32 -8.04
CA VAL A 18 9.68 -3.40 -8.04
C VAL A 18 10.14 -2.01 -8.47
N GLU A 19 9.44 -1.44 -9.45
CA GLU A 19 9.56 -0.04 -9.84
C GLU A 19 8.60 0.80 -8.98
N THR A 20 9.14 1.77 -8.25
CA THR A 20 8.33 2.76 -7.51
C THR A 20 8.24 4.05 -8.31
N ARG A 21 7.03 4.49 -8.61
CA ARG A 21 6.72 5.78 -9.22
C ARG A 21 5.97 6.63 -8.22
N ASN A 22 6.56 7.76 -7.83
CA ASN A 22 5.96 8.66 -6.86
C ASN A 22 5.25 9.84 -7.54
N GLU A 23 4.29 10.42 -6.82
CA GLU A 23 3.68 11.71 -7.15
C GLU A 23 2.97 11.75 -8.51
N ILE A 24 2.32 10.65 -8.88
CA ILE A 24 1.54 10.58 -10.12
C ILE A 24 0.23 11.37 -9.91
N PRO A 25 -0.02 12.45 -10.66
CA PRO A 25 -1.30 13.15 -10.61
C PRO A 25 -2.40 12.30 -11.24
N PHE A 26 -3.52 12.13 -10.54
CA PHE A 26 -4.66 11.36 -11.05
C PHE A 26 -5.96 12.16 -11.16
N SER A 27 -6.09 13.28 -10.44
CA SER A 27 -7.27 14.14 -10.50
C SER A 27 -6.98 15.53 -9.96
N THR A 28 -7.84 16.49 -10.31
CA THR A 28 -7.86 17.84 -9.74
C THR A 28 -9.26 18.12 -9.21
N VAL A 29 -9.37 18.46 -7.93
CA VAL A 29 -10.64 18.71 -7.25
C VAL A 29 -10.49 19.92 -6.34
N GLY A 30 -11.39 20.90 -6.47
CA GLY A 30 -11.36 22.08 -5.61
C GLY A 30 -10.09 22.93 -5.72
N GLY A 31 -9.36 22.84 -6.85
CA GLY A 31 -8.07 23.52 -7.04
C GLY A 31 -6.85 22.74 -6.54
N GLU A 32 -7.06 21.61 -5.86
CA GLU A 32 -5.99 20.74 -5.37
C GLU A 32 -5.72 19.60 -6.35
N THR A 33 -4.44 19.25 -6.52
CA THR A 33 -4.03 18.09 -7.34
C THR A 33 -3.85 16.88 -6.44
N LEU A 34 -4.59 15.81 -6.75
CA LEU A 34 -4.50 14.56 -6.03
C LEU A 34 -3.42 13.67 -6.65
N LEU A 35 -2.50 13.21 -5.80
CA LEU A 35 -1.33 12.43 -6.17
C LEU A 35 -1.43 10.99 -5.64
N ILE A 36 -0.93 10.03 -6.40
CA ILE A 36 -0.81 8.62 -6.01
C ILE A 36 0.62 8.11 -6.26
N ASP A 37 1.05 7.13 -5.48
CA ASP A 37 2.30 6.41 -5.71
C ASP A 37 1.97 5.00 -6.23
N ALA A 38 2.70 4.53 -7.25
CA ALA A 38 2.53 3.21 -7.84
C ALA A 38 3.77 2.34 -7.57
N HIS A 39 3.54 1.12 -7.10
CA HIS A 39 4.56 0.10 -6.90
C HIS A 39 4.29 -1.03 -7.89
N ILE A 40 5.12 -1.09 -8.94
CA ILE A 40 4.86 -1.89 -10.14
C ILE A 40 5.91 -3.01 -10.19
N PRO A 41 5.53 -4.30 -10.26
CA PRO A 41 6.49 -5.37 -10.49
C PRO A 41 7.29 -5.11 -11.77
N GLU A 42 8.60 -5.34 -11.75
CA GLU A 42 9.42 -5.28 -12.96
C GLU A 42 8.99 -6.34 -13.98
N GLY A 43 9.09 -5.99 -15.26
CA GLY A 43 8.75 -6.87 -16.38
C GLY A 43 7.59 -6.36 -17.24
N ALA A 44 7.51 -6.86 -18.48
CA ALA A 44 6.46 -6.48 -19.42
C ALA A 44 5.20 -7.31 -19.18
N GLY A 45 4.03 -6.66 -19.15
CA GLY A 45 2.74 -7.33 -19.04
C GLY A 45 1.72 -6.52 -18.25
N LEU A 46 0.47 -6.98 -18.27
CA LEU A 46 -0.57 -6.46 -17.40
C LEU A 46 -0.54 -7.20 -16.06
N PHE A 47 -0.52 -6.44 -14.97
CA PHE A 47 -0.58 -6.97 -13.62
C PHE A 47 -1.95 -6.64 -12.99
N PRO A 48 -2.51 -7.53 -12.16
CA PRO A 48 -3.62 -7.16 -11.29
C PRO A 48 -3.25 -5.96 -10.43
N ALA A 49 -4.12 -4.95 -10.40
CA ALA A 49 -3.90 -3.74 -9.62
C ALA A 49 -4.65 -3.78 -8.29
N ILE A 50 -4.01 -3.29 -7.23
CA ILE A 50 -4.62 -3.05 -5.92
C ILE A 50 -4.55 -1.55 -5.66
N ILE A 51 -5.69 -0.95 -5.29
CA ILE A 51 -5.75 0.45 -4.87
C ILE A 51 -5.91 0.48 -3.35
N LEU A 52 -4.96 1.09 -2.67
CA LEU A 52 -5.02 1.30 -1.22
C LEU A 52 -5.59 2.68 -0.92
N VAL A 53 -6.76 2.71 -0.27
CA VAL A 53 -7.38 3.95 0.22
C VAL A 53 -7.16 4.02 1.73
N LEU A 54 -6.50 5.08 2.17
CA LEU A 54 -6.16 5.25 3.59
C LEU A 54 -7.33 5.80 4.40
N GLY A 55 -7.37 5.41 5.67
CA GLY A 55 -8.33 5.94 6.65
C GLY A 55 -7.89 7.27 7.25
N GLY A 56 -8.56 7.66 8.34
CA GLY A 56 -8.33 8.91 9.06
C GLY A 56 -9.59 9.77 9.26
N GLY A 57 -10.77 9.14 9.18
CA GLY A 57 -12.06 9.77 9.48
C GLY A 57 -12.38 10.96 8.59
N TRP A 58 -11.98 10.88 7.30
CA TRP A 58 -12.18 11.94 6.29
C TRP A 58 -11.57 13.31 6.65
N SER A 59 -10.77 13.39 7.70
CA SER A 59 -10.19 14.65 8.19
C SER A 59 -8.67 14.69 8.08
N LYS A 60 -8.03 13.51 7.98
CA LYS A 60 -6.58 13.32 7.90
C LYS A 60 -6.27 12.08 7.09
N GLY A 61 -5.04 11.98 6.59
CA GLY A 61 -4.51 10.83 5.88
C GLY A 61 -3.17 11.16 5.24
N THR A 62 -2.32 10.16 5.02
CA THR A 62 -1.06 10.32 4.28
C THR A 62 -0.76 9.07 3.48
N LYS A 63 -0.28 9.23 2.24
CA LYS A 63 0.19 8.12 1.40
C LYS A 63 1.51 7.52 1.88
N GLN A 64 2.21 8.21 2.78
CA GLN A 64 3.47 7.73 3.34
C GLN A 64 3.19 6.64 4.38
N ALA A 65 3.85 5.50 4.22
CA ALA A 65 3.91 4.50 5.28
C ALA A 65 4.63 5.09 6.52
N ALA A 66 4.20 4.68 7.70
CA ALA A 66 4.89 5.07 8.93
C ALA A 66 6.36 4.58 8.88
N PRO A 67 7.32 5.35 9.43
CA PRO A 67 8.71 4.94 9.50
C PRO A 67 8.84 3.55 10.13
N ARG A 68 9.68 2.67 9.55
CA ARG A 68 9.93 1.34 10.10
C ARG A 68 10.43 1.47 11.55
N GLY A 69 9.70 0.91 12.50
CA GLY A 69 10.02 1.00 13.94
C GLY A 69 9.29 2.11 14.70
N SER A 70 8.43 2.89 14.05
CA SER A 70 7.43 3.66 14.80
C SER A 70 6.55 2.68 15.56
N GLU A 71 6.45 2.83 16.88
CA GLU A 71 5.52 2.04 17.67
C GLU A 71 4.12 2.22 17.09
N PRO A 72 3.45 1.15 16.62
CA PRO A 72 2.05 1.29 16.25
C PRO A 72 1.33 1.84 17.47
N PRO A 73 0.37 2.79 17.31
CA PRO A 73 -0.39 3.25 18.45
C PRO A 73 -1.03 2.00 19.05
N SER A 74 -0.59 1.63 20.26
CA SER A 74 -0.86 0.32 20.87
C SER A 74 -2.35 0.05 21.08
N ARG A 75 -3.20 1.08 20.84
CA ARG A 75 -4.64 1.10 21.07
C ARG A 75 -5.41 1.97 20.07
N LEU A 76 -5.30 1.73 18.76
CA LEU A 76 -6.24 2.34 17.80
C LEU A 76 -7.69 1.84 18.01
N TRP A 77 -7.87 0.63 18.54
CA TRP A 77 -9.16 -0.03 18.75
C TRP A 77 -9.82 0.24 20.12
N GLU A 78 -9.11 0.86 21.07
CA GLU A 78 -9.69 1.32 22.35
C GLU A 78 -10.13 2.79 22.28
N SER A 79 -10.07 3.43 21.09
CA SER A 79 -10.57 4.80 20.96
C SER A 79 -12.10 4.82 21.15
N PRO A 80 -12.66 5.86 21.80
CA PRO A 80 -14.12 6.06 21.89
C PRO A 80 -14.84 6.18 20.53
N ARG A 81 -14.13 6.07 19.40
CA ARG A 81 -14.64 6.07 18.03
C ARG A 81 -14.48 4.70 17.34
N ALA A 82 -14.25 3.63 18.08
CA ALA A 82 -14.28 2.27 17.51
C ALA A 82 -15.72 1.83 17.18
N ASP A 83 -16.71 2.44 17.82
CA ASP A 83 -18.15 2.18 17.70
C ASP A 83 -18.77 2.67 16.37
N ILE A 84 -18.18 3.69 15.72
CA ILE A 84 -18.65 4.19 14.41
C ILE A 84 -18.44 3.19 13.26
N TRP A 85 -17.66 2.13 13.47
CA TRP A 85 -17.36 1.12 12.44
C TRP A 85 -18.21 -0.15 12.52
N LEU A 86 -18.94 -0.35 13.63
CA LEU A 86 -19.73 -1.57 13.88
C LEU A 86 -21.25 -1.37 13.70
N ARG A 87 -21.66 -0.23 13.14
CA ARG A 87 -23.05 0.08 12.81
C ARG A 87 -23.26 0.04 11.29
N TRP A 88 -23.32 -1.17 10.75
CA TRP A 88 -23.94 -1.48 9.46
C TRP A 88 -24.74 -2.77 9.62
#